data_AF-A0A2U3PVJ1-F1
#
_entry.id   AF-A0A2U3PVJ1-F1
#
_cell.length_a   1.000
_cell.length_b   1.000
_cell.length_c   1.000
_cell.angle_alpha   90.00
_cell.angle_beta   90.00
_cell.angle_gamma   90.00
#
_symmetry.space_group_name_H-M   'P 1'
#
loop_
_entity.id
_entity.type
_entity.pdbx_description
1 polymer ?
#
loop_
_entity_poly.entity_id
_entity_poly.type
_entity_poly.pdbx_seq_one_letter_code
_entity_poly.pdbx_strand_id
1 'polypeptide(L)'
;MRMGTKSRESIYGASVRASTERAMEARKVADRLACEAWNKRMLAFQGPAQPSPALGDALNAGYLYLEVKCLGCETHQTVALDIVRRPKTTPIHELGSVLNRDSR
;
A
#
# COMPACT_ATOMS: atom_id res chain seq x y z
N MET A 1 -11.74 -35.70 -28.70
CA MET A 1 -10.70 -34.75 -29.16
C MET A 1 -10.14 -33.98 -27.96
N ARG A 2 -8.85 -34.15 -27.62
CA ARG A 2 -8.19 -33.31 -26.60
C ARG A 2 -7.76 -32.00 -27.28
N MET A 3 -8.35 -30.89 -26.85
CA MET A 3 -8.00 -29.56 -27.34
C MET A 3 -6.55 -29.22 -26.95
N GLY A 4 -5.72 -28.86 -27.94
CA GLY A 4 -4.32 -28.49 -27.71
C GLY A 4 -4.17 -27.15 -26.99
N THR A 5 -3.05 -26.96 -26.28
CA THR A 5 -2.76 -25.77 -25.46
C THR A 5 -2.76 -24.46 -26.27
N LYS A 6 -2.21 -24.47 -27.49
CA LYS A 6 -2.24 -23.30 -28.39
C LYS A 6 -3.65 -22.86 -28.80
N SER A 7 -4.58 -23.80 -28.96
CA SER A 7 -5.98 -23.49 -29.27
C SER A 7 -6.68 -22.84 -28.08
N ARG A 8 -6.32 -23.23 -26.85
CA ARG A 8 -6.86 -22.64 -25.62
C ARG A 8 -6.33 -21.23 -25.39
N GLU A 9 -5.05 -20.97 -25.63
CA GLU A 9 -4.48 -19.61 -25.56
C GLU A 9 -5.13 -18.64 -26.56
N SER A 10 -5.41 -19.09 -27.79
CA SER A 10 -6.08 -18.25 -28.79
C SER A 10 -7.51 -17.88 -28.40
N ILE A 11 -8.27 -18.81 -27.81
CA ILE A 11 -9.68 -18.61 -27.45
C ILE A 11 -9.82 -17.85 -26.13
N TYR A 12 -9.04 -18.21 -25.12
CA TYR A 12 -9.18 -17.65 -23.78
C TYR A 12 -8.17 -16.55 -23.46
N GLY A 13 -7.09 -16.38 -24.23
CA GLY A 13 -6.01 -15.45 -23.91
C GLY A 13 -6.47 -14.00 -23.75
N ALA A 14 -7.43 -13.55 -24.56
CA ALA A 14 -8.00 -12.20 -24.41
C ALA A 14 -8.84 -12.07 -23.11
N SER A 15 -9.63 -13.10 -22.78
CA SER A 15 -10.44 -13.12 -21.55
C SER A 15 -9.59 -13.23 -20.29
N VAL A 16 -8.49 -13.99 -20.35
CA VAL A 16 -7.52 -14.10 -19.24
C VAL A 16 -6.84 -12.76 -19.03
N ARG A 17 -6.32 -12.11 -20.08
CA ARG A 17 -5.69 -10.77 -19.97
C ARG A 17 -6.67 -9.74 -19.39
N ALA A 18 -7.88 -9.66 -19.93
CA ALA A 18 -8.90 -8.75 -19.43
C ALA A 18 -9.27 -9.01 -17.95
N SER A 19 -9.35 -10.28 -17.55
CA SER A 19 -9.60 -10.66 -16.16
C SER A 19 -8.43 -10.28 -15.24
N THR A 20 -7.20 -10.50 -15.69
CA THR A 20 -5.99 -10.10 -14.94
C THR A 20 -5.91 -8.59 -14.77
N GLU A 21 -6.17 -7.82 -15.83
CA GLU A 21 -6.19 -6.34 -15.79
C GLU A 21 -7.23 -5.83 -14.78
N ARG A 22 -8.44 -6.38 -14.80
CA ARG A 22 -9.49 -6.05 -13.83
C ARG A 22 -9.09 -6.38 -12.40
N ALA A 23 -8.43 -7.53 -12.19
CA ALA A 23 -7.94 -7.91 -10.87
C ALA A 23 -6.85 -6.95 -10.37
N MET A 24 -5.93 -6.50 -11.24
CA MET A 24 -4.92 -5.51 -10.88
C MET A 24 -5.56 -4.16 -10.51
N GLU A 25 -6.56 -3.72 -11.28
CA GLU A 25 -7.25 -2.46 -10.99
C GLU A 25 -8.05 -2.53 -9.68
N ALA A 26 -8.76 -3.64 -9.46
CA ALA A 26 -9.45 -3.88 -8.20
C ALA A 26 -8.50 -3.86 -7.00
N ARG A 27 -7.28 -4.42 -7.16
CA ARG A 27 -6.26 -4.37 -6.10
C ARG A 27 -5.81 -2.94 -5.81
N LYS A 28 -5.52 -2.13 -6.83
CA LYS A 28 -5.16 -0.71 -6.65
C LYS A 28 -6.24 0.08 -5.92
N VAL A 29 -7.51 -0.16 -6.28
CA VAL A 29 -8.66 0.48 -5.62
C VAL A 29 -8.74 0.05 -4.16
N ALA A 30 -8.59 -1.25 -3.86
CA ALA A 30 -8.59 -1.76 -2.50
C ALA A 30 -7.45 -1.16 -1.66
N ASP A 31 -6.23 -1.11 -2.21
CA ASP A 31 -5.05 -0.55 -1.56
C ASP A 31 -5.23 0.95 -1.25
N ARG A 32 -5.85 1.70 -2.17
CA ARG A 32 -6.20 3.12 -1.96
C ARG A 32 -7.20 3.30 -0.83
N LEU A 33 -8.29 2.53 -0.83
CA LEU A 33 -9.31 2.59 0.20
C LEU A 33 -8.75 2.21 1.59
N ALA A 34 -7.81 1.27 1.65
CA ALA A 34 -7.12 0.92 2.89
C ALA A 34 -6.31 2.11 3.44
N CYS A 35 -5.57 2.82 2.58
CA CYS A 35 -4.83 4.03 2.96
C CYS A 35 -5.77 5.15 3.44
N GLU A 36 -6.87 5.40 2.73
CA GLU A 36 -7.86 6.40 3.15
C GLU A 36 -8.52 6.07 4.49
N ALA A 37 -8.90 4.81 4.69
CA ALA A 37 -9.49 4.34 5.95
C ALA A 37 -8.50 4.50 7.11
N TRP A 38 -7.22 4.20 6.86
CA TRP A 38 -6.16 4.37 7.85
C TRP A 38 -5.93 5.84 8.19
N ASN A 39 -5.88 6.74 7.20
CA ASN A 39 -5.77 8.18 7.41
C ASN A 39 -6.94 8.72 8.23
N LYS A 40 -8.18 8.30 7.94
CA LYS A 40 -9.36 8.66 8.73
C LYS A 40 -9.25 8.20 10.18
N ARG A 41 -8.69 7.00 10.42
CA ARG A 41 -8.44 6.50 11.78
C ARG A 41 -7.35 7.29 12.50
N MET A 42 -6.26 7.66 11.82
CA MET A 42 -5.21 8.53 12.38
C MET A 42 -5.80 9.85 12.86
N LEU A 43 -6.63 10.50 12.01
CA LEU A 43 -7.27 11.78 12.32
C LEU A 43 -8.29 11.66 13.47
N ALA A 44 -9.04 10.56 13.54
CA ALA A 44 -10.07 10.36 14.55
C ALA A 44 -9.51 9.98 15.93
N PHE A 45 -8.44 9.17 15.99
CA PHE A 45 -7.96 8.55 17.23
C PHE A 45 -6.56 9.00 17.68
N GLN A 46 -5.92 9.93 16.98
CA GLN A 46 -4.61 10.53 17.33
C GLN A 46 -3.48 9.53 17.67
N GLY A 47 -3.55 8.30 17.18
CA GLY A 47 -2.57 7.24 17.46
C GLY A 47 -2.44 6.24 16.31
N PRO A 48 -1.43 5.34 16.36
CA PRO A 48 -1.18 4.34 15.34
C PRO A 48 -2.29 3.28 15.32
N ALA A 49 -3.42 3.64 14.72
CA ALA A 49 -4.58 2.79 14.56
C ALA A 49 -4.26 1.60 13.65
N GLN A 50 -4.48 0.41 14.18
CA GLN A 50 -4.49 -0.83 13.42
C GLN A 50 -5.85 -1.05 12.76
N PRO A 51 -5.92 -1.78 11.64
CA PRO A 51 -4.79 -2.26 10.84
C PRO A 51 -4.23 -1.17 9.92
N SER A 52 -2.91 -1.08 9.79
CA SER A 52 -2.28 -0.20 8.80
C SER A 52 -2.07 -0.91 7.46
N PRO A 53 -2.14 -0.20 6.32
CA PRO A 53 -1.71 -0.75 5.03
C PRO A 53 -0.21 -1.09 5.04
N ALA A 54 0.21 -1.98 4.14
CA ALA A 54 1.62 -2.25 3.90
C ALA A 54 2.23 -1.16 3.01
N LEU A 55 3.56 -1.00 3.11
CA LEU A 55 4.34 -0.08 2.28
C LEU A 55 4.07 -0.28 0.78
N GLY A 56 3.96 -1.54 0.35
CA GLY A 56 3.66 -1.92 -1.03
C GLY A 56 2.24 -1.52 -1.45
N ASP A 57 1.26 -1.59 -0.56
CA ASP A 57 -0.12 -1.18 -0.86
C ASP A 57 -0.19 0.34 -1.07
N ALA A 58 0.49 1.12 -0.23
CA ALA A 58 0.59 2.57 -0.41
C ALA A 58 1.27 2.95 -1.73
N LEU A 59 2.40 2.29 -2.07
CA LEU A 59 3.08 2.52 -3.34
C LEU A 59 2.21 2.11 -4.55
N ASN A 60 1.49 0.99 -4.46
CA ASN A 60 0.55 0.55 -5.51
C ASN A 60 -0.63 1.51 -5.68
N ALA A 61 -1.08 2.12 -4.59
CA ALA A 61 -2.14 3.12 -4.58
C ALA A 61 -1.67 4.51 -5.06
N GLY A 62 -0.35 4.72 -5.22
CA GLY A 62 0.24 5.98 -5.68
C GLY A 62 0.63 6.96 -4.56
N TYR A 63 0.61 6.52 -3.29
CA TYR A 63 1.11 7.32 -2.17
C TYR A 63 2.64 7.21 -2.10
N LEU A 64 3.33 8.31 -2.40
CA LEU A 64 4.80 8.37 -2.39
C LEU A 64 5.38 8.90 -1.08
N TYR A 65 4.58 9.57 -0.27
CA TYR A 65 5.05 10.23 0.96
C TYR A 65 4.16 9.85 2.14
N LEU A 66 4.79 9.69 3.30
CA LEU A 66 4.13 9.53 4.59
C LEU A 66 4.53 10.69 5.49
N GLU A 67 3.53 11.37 6.04
CA GLU A 67 3.74 12.36 7.08
C GLU A 67 3.62 11.70 8.46
N VAL A 68 4.63 11.91 9.30
CA VAL A 68 4.68 11.41 10.67
C VAL A 68 4.80 12.59 11.62
N LYS A 69 3.85 12.71 12.55
CA LYS A 69 3.92 13.68 13.66
C LYS A 69 4.56 13.00 14.87
N CYS A 70 5.64 13.59 15.40
CA CYS A 70 6.19 13.18 16.68
C CYS A 70 5.28 13.67 17.81
N LEU A 71 4.84 12.76 18.69
CA LEU A 71 3.98 13.11 19.84
C LEU A 71 4.74 13.87 20.95
N GLY A 72 6.07 13.81 20.98
CA GLY A 72 6.89 14.43 22.03
C GLY A 72 7.24 15.90 21.75
N CYS A 73 7.58 16.23 20.50
CA CYS A 73 8.03 17.58 20.10
C CYS A 73 7.10 18.25 19.08
N GLU A 74 5.97 17.62 18.75
CA GLU A 74 5.00 18.06 17.73
C GLU A 74 5.57 18.31 16.33
N THR A 75 6.81 17.89 16.07
CA THR A 75 7.45 18.08 14.77
C THR A 75 6.86 17.13 13.74
N HIS A 76 6.64 17.65 12.54
CA HIS A 76 6.17 16.91 11.38
C HIS A 76 7.36 16.52 10.50
N GLN A 77 7.49 15.24 10.18
CA GLN A 77 8.47 14.73 9.22
C GLN A 77 7.77 14.07 8.05
N THR A 78 8.20 14.40 6.85
CA THR A 78 7.72 13.74 5.62
C THR A 78 8.78 12.76 5.14
N VAL A 79 8.39 11.49 5.03
CA VAL A 79 9.27 10.42 4.55
C VAL A 79 8.78 9.94 3.20
N ALA A 80 9.67 9.97 2.23
CA ALA A 80 9.41 9.41 0.91
C ALA A 80 9.46 7.87 1.01
N LEU A 81 8.39 7.19 0.63
CA LEU A 81 8.21 5.74 0.75
C LEU A 81 9.04 4.96 -0.28
N ASP A 82 9.51 5.63 -1.34
CA ASP A 82 10.35 5.07 -2.40
C ASP A 82 11.81 4.88 -1.97
N ILE A 83 12.34 5.74 -1.09
CA ILE A 83 13.71 5.65 -0.57
C ILE A 83 13.85 4.69 0.61
N VAL A 84 12.73 4.28 1.22
CA VAL A 84 12.73 3.41 2.41
C VAL A 84 13.18 2.00 2.02
N ARG A 85 14.38 1.61 2.47
CA ARG A 85 14.96 0.27 2.27
C ARG A 85 14.33 -0.80 3.17
N ARG A 86 13.00 -0.91 3.19
CA ARG A 86 12.27 -1.95 3.93
C ARG A 86 11.46 -2.84 2.98
N PRO A 87 11.14 -4.08 3.39
CA PRO A 87 10.26 -4.95 2.63
C PRO A 87 8.93 -4.26 2.29
N LYS A 88 8.40 -4.51 1.09
CA LYS A 88 7.09 -3.95 0.67
C LYS A 88 5.92 -4.49 1.50
N THR A 89 6.13 -5.56 2.25
CA THR A 89 5.16 -6.11 3.20
C THR A 89 5.19 -5.42 4.56
N THR A 90 6.14 -4.51 4.80
CA THR A 90 6.25 -3.81 6.08
C THR A 90 5.04 -2.90 6.28
N PRO A 91 4.32 -3.04 7.41
CA PRO A 91 3.22 -2.14 7.77
C PRO A 91 3.71 -0.70 7.98
N ILE A 92 2.95 0.28 7.47
CA ILE A 92 3.35 1.70 7.52
C ILE A 92 3.46 2.24 8.96
N HIS A 93 2.64 1.74 9.89
CA HIS A 93 2.68 2.21 11.28
C HIS A 93 4.02 1.94 11.98
N GLU A 94 4.77 0.91 11.56
CA GLU A 94 6.08 0.58 12.11
C GLU A 94 7.15 1.62 11.71
N LEU A 95 6.97 2.29 10.57
CA LEU A 95 7.90 3.33 10.10
C LEU A 95 7.89 4.54 11.04
N GLY A 96 6.70 4.95 11.51
CA GLY A 96 6.56 6.07 12.44
C GLY A 96 7.25 5.83 13.79
N SER A 97 7.24 4.59 14.27
CA SER A 97 7.90 4.22 15.53
C SER A 97 9.44 4.31 15.45
N VAL A 98 10.02 4.06 14.28
CA VAL A 98 11.48 4.14 14.08
C VAL A 98 11.94 5.59 13.93
N LEU A 99 11.21 6.40 13.15
CA LEU A 99 11.56 7.80 12.89
C LEU A 99 11.52 8.69 14.15
N ASN A 100 10.57 8.42 15.06
CA ASN A 100 10.50 9.12 16.34
C ASN A 100 11.73 8.86 17.25
N ARG A 101 12.51 7.80 16.99
CA ARG A 101 13.68 7.43 17.81
C ARG A 101 14.94 8.20 17.44
N ASP A 102 15.07 8.62 16.18
CA ASP A 102 16.23 9.37 15.65
C ASP A 102 16.11 10.89 15.88
N SER A 103 14.99 11.37 16.44
CA SER A 103 14.73 12.79 16.71
C SER A 103 15.02 13.19 18.17
N ARG A 104 15.84 12.40 18.89
CA ARG A 104 16.16 12.58 20.31
C ARG A 104 17.63 12.86 20.53
#